data_AF-A0A0R0C9Z2-F1
#
_entry.id   AF-A0A0R0C9Z2-F1
#
_cell.length_a   1.000
_cell.length_b   1.000
_cell.length_c   1.000
_cell.angle_alpha   90.00
_cell.angle_beta   90.00
_cell.angle_gamma   90.00
#
_symmetry.space_group_name_H-M   'P 1'
#
loop_
_entity.id
_entity.type
_entity.pdbx_description
1 polymer ?
#
loop_
_entity_poly.entity_id
_entity_poly.type
_entity_poly.pdbx_seq_one_letter_code
_entity_poly.pdbx_strand_id
1 'polypeptide(L)'
;MQPAASTDSSTAESRAHDPAGVSLPTVDELLDDAPATDDALPAQPHSRLPQAAVPPNIMLQAAVTRLVEQKEQVDQLARNGLLAGLLPTEWSTSPGNELRAFIASVVPFASDSARGETIAARVPLKFLLGHSQRWGKHDVAEPKSLAAYLGSDDRSVPGNADLAEVMLLSPLGLAWAHAGRGRVGFLRAMGADTLAARVTALPYPAAEQLALYLADCDGMTHVWCVLDKRRLRALPVPSLTLPLLSAYGVGAPEPWPSNWPEPAEVGAELARLRSGKSVVEVDLVKLVDKIGRDRAGEAWSGASLMQLHTWVPRWRFFLTSFIGLPAALLLIAALALPGQIEAAAVAAALGFAGGAIAALAAPWIYARRKHLS
;
A
#
# COMPACT_ATOMS: atom_id res chain seq x y z
N MET A 1 50.73 -26.42 -98.36
CA MET A 1 50.20 -27.13 -99.52
C MET A 1 49.33 -28.27 -99.01
N GLN A 2 48.01 -28.19 -99.25
CA GLN A 2 47.04 -29.28 -99.08
C GLN A 2 47.27 -30.39 -100.14
N PRO A 3 46.80 -31.62 -99.88
CA PRO A 3 45.45 -32.08 -100.26
C PRO A 3 44.73 -32.78 -99.07
N ALA A 4 43.41 -32.77 -98.84
CA ALA A 4 42.18 -32.95 -99.62
C ALA A 4 41.71 -34.41 -99.77
N ALA A 5 40.48 -34.64 -99.24
CA ALA A 5 39.50 -35.72 -99.42
C ALA A 5 39.71 -37.06 -98.67
N SER A 6 38.73 -37.78 -98.12
CA SER A 6 37.30 -37.60 -97.75
C SER A 6 36.88 -38.97 -97.18
N THR A 7 36.13 -39.03 -96.06
CA THR A 7 35.09 -40.06 -95.92
C THR A 7 34.07 -39.65 -94.86
N ASP A 8 32.83 -39.57 -95.34
CA ASP A 8 31.60 -39.34 -94.60
C ASP A 8 31.34 -40.42 -93.55
N SER A 9 30.65 -40.03 -92.47
CA SER A 9 29.50 -40.77 -91.94
C SER A 9 28.69 -39.89 -91.01
N SER A 10 27.71 -39.23 -91.62
CA SER A 10 26.37 -38.88 -91.12
C SER A 10 26.03 -39.36 -89.70
N THR A 11 25.62 -38.44 -88.81
CA THR A 11 24.25 -38.45 -88.26
C THR A 11 23.92 -37.08 -87.66
N ALA A 12 22.73 -36.57 -87.99
CA ALA A 12 22.25 -35.23 -87.74
C ALA A 12 22.07 -34.87 -86.25
N GLU A 13 22.38 -33.61 -85.93
CA GLU A 13 21.97 -32.92 -84.71
C GLU A 13 20.43 -32.87 -84.63
N SER A 14 19.86 -33.54 -83.63
CA SER A 14 18.53 -33.22 -83.13
C SER A 14 18.66 -32.40 -81.84
N ARG A 15 18.15 -31.18 -81.88
CA ARG A 15 17.82 -30.41 -80.68
C ARG A 15 16.71 -31.14 -79.93
N ALA A 16 16.95 -31.54 -78.67
CA ALA A 16 15.89 -31.86 -77.72
C ALA A 16 16.39 -31.73 -76.27
N HIS A 17 15.78 -30.79 -75.54
CA HIS A 17 15.52 -30.74 -74.09
C HIS A 17 16.46 -31.47 -73.12
N ASP A 18 17.20 -30.71 -72.31
CA ASP A 18 17.74 -31.16 -71.01
C ASP A 18 16.61 -31.27 -69.97
N PRO A 19 16.37 -32.45 -69.35
CA PRO A 19 15.63 -32.53 -68.11
C PRO A 19 16.58 -32.37 -66.91
N ALA A 20 16.13 -31.57 -65.95
CA ALA A 20 16.81 -31.24 -64.70
C ALA A 20 17.39 -32.48 -64.00
N GLY A 21 18.72 -32.50 -63.85
CA GLY A 21 19.44 -33.45 -63.00
C GLY A 21 19.24 -33.11 -61.53
N VAL A 22 18.72 -34.06 -60.77
CA VAL A 22 18.66 -34.04 -59.30
C VAL A 22 20.08 -34.23 -58.76
N SER A 23 20.68 -33.15 -58.27
CA SER A 23 21.92 -33.19 -57.49
C SER A 23 21.59 -33.57 -56.04
N LEU A 24 22.24 -34.60 -55.50
CA LEU A 24 22.14 -34.99 -54.09
C LEU A 24 22.76 -33.90 -53.21
N PRO A 25 22.14 -33.55 -52.07
CA PRO A 25 22.66 -32.53 -51.17
C PRO A 25 24.01 -32.92 -50.59
N THR A 26 24.85 -31.91 -50.38
CA THR A 26 26.22 -32.04 -49.87
C THR A 26 26.23 -32.45 -48.39
N VAL A 27 27.29 -33.11 -47.93
CA VAL A 27 27.41 -33.62 -46.55
C VAL A 27 27.27 -32.51 -45.50
N ASP A 28 27.63 -31.26 -45.83
CA ASP A 28 27.42 -30.10 -44.96
C ASP A 28 25.93 -29.71 -44.81
N GLU A 29 25.08 -29.98 -45.82
CA GLU A 29 23.62 -29.76 -45.74
C GLU A 29 22.90 -30.88 -44.97
N LEU A 30 23.54 -32.04 -44.83
CA LEU A 30 23.01 -33.21 -44.09
C LEU A 30 23.39 -33.19 -42.61
N LEU A 31 24.34 -32.34 -42.21
CA LEU A 31 24.81 -32.20 -40.82
C LEU A 31 24.18 -31.01 -40.08
N ASP A 32 23.39 -30.18 -40.76
CA ASP A 32 22.65 -29.05 -40.18
C ASP A 32 21.27 -29.43 -39.63
N ASP A 33 20.92 -30.73 -39.61
CA ASP A 33 19.81 -31.26 -38.82
C ASP A 33 20.17 -31.29 -37.31
N ALA A 34 20.41 -30.11 -36.76
CA ALA A 34 20.17 -29.90 -35.34
C ALA A 34 18.68 -30.19 -35.10
N PRO A 35 18.31 -30.99 -34.08
CA PRO A 35 16.92 -31.31 -33.83
C PRO A 35 16.15 -30.00 -33.67
N ALA A 36 15.16 -29.79 -34.53
CA ALA A 36 14.21 -28.70 -34.38
C ALA A 36 13.67 -28.77 -32.96
N THR A 37 14.17 -27.89 -32.09
CA THR A 37 13.54 -27.61 -30.81
C THR A 37 12.19 -26.99 -31.13
N ASP A 38 11.16 -27.84 -31.19
CA ASP A 38 9.74 -27.49 -31.31
C ASP A 38 9.21 -26.64 -30.12
N ASP A 39 10.13 -26.27 -29.22
CA ASP A 39 9.95 -25.42 -28.05
C ASP A 39 10.28 -23.93 -28.29
N ALA A 40 10.81 -23.55 -29.46
CA ALA A 40 10.99 -22.14 -29.76
C ALA A 40 9.64 -21.49 -30.11
N LEU A 41 9.23 -20.48 -29.33
CA LEU A 41 8.16 -19.57 -29.74
C LEU A 41 8.49 -19.01 -31.13
N PRO A 42 7.48 -18.79 -32.01
CA PRO A 42 7.72 -18.09 -33.26
C PRO A 42 8.43 -16.76 -32.98
N ALA A 43 9.45 -16.45 -33.78
CA ALA A 43 10.28 -15.25 -33.64
C ALA A 43 9.38 -14.03 -33.35
N GLN A 44 9.60 -13.36 -32.21
CA GLN A 44 8.74 -12.26 -31.81
C GLN A 44 8.76 -11.20 -32.91
N PRO A 45 7.60 -10.78 -33.44
CA PRO A 45 7.57 -9.70 -34.41
C PRO A 45 8.26 -8.47 -33.80
N HIS A 46 9.11 -7.80 -34.59
CA HIS A 46 9.78 -6.57 -34.19
C HIS A 46 8.74 -5.60 -33.61
N SER A 47 8.76 -5.43 -32.29
CA SER A 47 7.80 -4.57 -31.60
C SER A 47 8.01 -3.12 -32.02
N ARG A 48 6.92 -2.41 -32.23
CA ARG A 48 6.95 -0.97 -32.57
C ARG A 48 6.89 -0.09 -31.33
N LEU A 49 6.60 -0.68 -30.16
CA LEU A 49 6.42 0.05 -28.91
C LEU A 49 7.76 0.30 -28.22
N PRO A 50 7.94 1.47 -27.57
CA PRO A 50 9.10 1.71 -26.73
C PRO A 50 9.07 0.79 -25.51
N GLN A 51 10.24 0.49 -24.96
CA GLN A 51 10.34 -0.20 -23.68
C GLN A 51 10.01 0.76 -22.53
N ALA A 52 9.27 0.29 -21.53
CA ALA A 52 9.01 1.08 -20.33
C ALA A 52 10.33 1.40 -19.61
N ALA A 53 10.52 2.66 -19.24
CA ALA A 53 11.74 3.12 -18.59
C ALA A 53 11.89 2.49 -17.21
N VAL A 54 13.04 1.85 -16.97
CA VAL A 54 13.43 1.26 -15.68
C VAL A 54 14.73 1.94 -15.23
N PRO A 55 14.87 2.33 -13.95
CA PRO A 55 16.10 2.92 -13.45
C PRO A 55 17.33 2.03 -13.71
N PRO A 56 18.49 2.60 -14.08
CA PRO A 56 19.69 1.82 -14.41
C PRO A 56 20.39 1.19 -13.19
N ASN A 57 19.89 1.40 -11.98
CA ASN A 57 20.48 0.85 -10.76
C ASN A 57 20.31 -0.67 -10.70
N ILE A 58 21.42 -1.40 -10.87
CA ILE A 58 21.45 -2.87 -10.93
C ILE A 58 20.97 -3.51 -9.61
N MET A 59 21.35 -2.94 -8.47
CA MET A 59 20.94 -3.46 -7.16
C MET A 59 19.43 -3.36 -6.98
N LEU A 60 18.85 -2.22 -7.37
CA LEU A 60 17.42 -2.00 -7.35
C LEU A 60 16.69 -2.93 -8.32
N GLN A 61 17.20 -3.08 -9.54
CA GLN A 61 16.64 -4.02 -10.51
C GLN A 61 16.64 -5.46 -9.96
N ALA A 62 17.74 -5.91 -9.36
CA ALA A 62 17.84 -7.24 -8.76
C ALA A 62 16.84 -7.42 -7.60
N ALA A 63 16.69 -6.42 -6.73
CA ALA A 63 15.72 -6.45 -5.63
C ALA A 63 14.27 -6.49 -6.14
N VAL A 64 13.94 -5.72 -7.18
CA VAL A 64 12.62 -5.74 -7.82
C VAL A 64 12.35 -7.09 -8.49
N THR A 65 13.31 -7.64 -9.23
CA THR A 65 13.16 -8.97 -9.86
C THR A 65 12.94 -10.05 -8.82
N ARG A 66 13.73 -10.05 -7.73
CA ARG A 66 13.54 -10.97 -6.62
C ARG A 66 12.16 -10.84 -5.97
N LEU A 67 11.66 -9.62 -5.78
CA LEU A 67 10.31 -9.39 -5.25
C LEU A 67 9.23 -9.96 -6.18
N VAL A 68 9.38 -9.78 -7.50
CA VAL A 68 8.46 -10.34 -8.51
C VAL A 68 8.46 -11.86 -8.47
N GLU A 69 9.63 -12.49 -8.38
CA GLU A 69 9.78 -13.95 -8.26
C GLU A 69 9.15 -14.47 -6.96
N GLN A 70 9.42 -13.82 -5.82
CA GLN A 70 8.84 -14.19 -4.53
C GLN A 70 7.31 -14.08 -4.55
N LYS A 71 6.76 -13.02 -5.15
CA LYS A 71 5.31 -12.88 -5.29
C LYS A 71 4.72 -13.96 -6.20
N GLU A 72 5.40 -14.32 -7.28
CA GLU A 72 4.97 -15.40 -8.17
C GLU A 72 4.94 -16.75 -7.43
N GLN A 73 5.96 -17.06 -6.63
CA GLN A 73 5.99 -18.26 -5.79
C GLN A 73 4.85 -18.28 -4.77
N VAL A 74 4.60 -17.15 -4.09
CA VAL A 74 3.47 -17.00 -3.17
C VAL A 74 2.15 -17.26 -3.89
N ASP A 75 1.99 -16.74 -5.11
CA ASP A 75 0.77 -16.95 -5.90
C ASP A 75 0.57 -18.42 -6.28
N GLN A 76 1.62 -19.12 -6.68
CA GLN A 76 1.55 -20.54 -7.02
C GLN A 76 1.22 -21.40 -5.79
N LEU A 77 1.84 -21.12 -4.64
CA LEU A 77 1.55 -21.82 -3.40
C LEU A 77 0.12 -21.54 -2.91
N ALA A 78 -0.34 -20.29 -3.02
CA ALA A 78 -1.72 -19.91 -2.68
C ALA A 78 -2.74 -20.61 -3.59
N ARG A 79 -2.47 -20.70 -4.89
CA ARG A 79 -3.31 -21.43 -5.86
C ARG A 79 -3.47 -22.90 -5.49
N ASN A 80 -2.42 -23.52 -4.98
CA ASN A 80 -2.43 -24.92 -4.54
C ASN A 80 -3.04 -25.11 -3.14
N GLY A 81 -3.57 -24.05 -2.51
CA GLY A 81 -4.17 -24.09 -1.17
C GLY A 81 -3.16 -24.22 -0.02
N LEU A 82 -1.86 -24.20 -0.30
CA LEU A 82 -0.81 -24.46 0.70
C LEU A 82 -0.59 -23.30 1.68
N LEU A 83 -1.11 -22.10 1.36
CA LEU A 83 -0.98 -20.90 2.19
C LEU A 83 -2.29 -20.48 2.88
N ALA A 84 -3.29 -21.37 2.91
CA ALA A 84 -4.56 -21.10 3.59
C ALA A 84 -4.34 -20.75 5.06
N GLY A 85 -4.76 -19.55 5.47
CA GLY A 85 -4.60 -19.04 6.84
C GLY A 85 -3.18 -18.55 7.21
N LEU A 86 -2.19 -18.69 6.32
CA LEU A 86 -0.81 -18.24 6.56
C LEU A 86 -0.50 -16.87 5.97
N LEU A 87 -1.29 -16.43 4.98
CA LEU A 87 -1.14 -15.10 4.40
C LEU A 87 -1.64 -14.01 5.37
N PRO A 88 -1.00 -12.82 5.39
CA PRO A 88 -1.55 -11.68 6.08
C PRO A 88 -3.01 -11.47 5.69
N THR A 89 -3.88 -11.31 6.69
CA THR A 89 -5.33 -11.16 6.48
C THR A 89 -5.66 -9.98 5.57
N GLU A 90 -4.81 -8.95 5.57
CA GLU A 90 -4.86 -7.77 4.69
C GLU A 90 -4.82 -8.13 3.20
N TRP A 91 -4.15 -9.22 2.82
CA TRP A 91 -4.02 -9.65 1.43
C TRP A 91 -5.28 -10.36 0.92
N SER A 92 -6.09 -10.91 1.82
CA SER A 92 -7.31 -11.66 1.51
C SER A 92 -8.61 -10.93 1.89
N THR A 93 -8.53 -9.71 2.46
CA THR A 93 -9.72 -9.02 3.00
C THR A 93 -10.70 -8.56 1.90
N SER A 94 -10.24 -8.41 0.66
CA SER A 94 -11.05 -7.95 -0.46
C SER A 94 -10.74 -8.77 -1.71
N PRO A 95 -11.62 -9.74 -2.07
CA PRO A 95 -11.47 -10.52 -3.29
C PRO A 95 -11.38 -9.62 -4.52
N GLY A 96 -10.39 -9.87 -5.38
CA GLY A 96 -10.10 -9.05 -6.55
C GLY A 96 -9.23 -7.81 -6.28
N ASN A 97 -8.79 -7.55 -5.05
CA ASN A 97 -7.85 -6.46 -4.72
C ASN A 97 -6.54 -6.96 -4.09
N GLU A 98 -6.27 -8.26 -4.14
CA GLU A 98 -5.15 -8.94 -3.47
C GLU A 98 -3.81 -8.38 -3.92
N LEU A 99 -3.65 -8.13 -5.23
CA LEU A 99 -2.43 -7.52 -5.77
C LEU A 99 -2.23 -6.10 -5.20
N ARG A 100 -3.28 -5.29 -5.13
CA ARG A 100 -3.17 -3.93 -4.58
C ARG A 100 -2.84 -3.96 -3.09
N ALA A 101 -3.43 -4.89 -2.34
CA ALA A 101 -3.12 -5.11 -0.93
C ALA A 101 -1.66 -5.56 -0.74
N PHE A 102 -1.16 -6.45 -1.59
CA PHE A 102 0.24 -6.86 -1.61
C PHE A 102 1.17 -5.65 -1.86
N ILE A 103 0.92 -4.85 -2.90
CA ILE A 103 1.71 -3.63 -3.18
C ILE A 103 1.69 -2.70 -1.97
N ALA A 104 0.52 -2.45 -1.40
CA ALA A 104 0.38 -1.59 -0.24
C ALA A 104 1.20 -2.11 0.95
N SER A 105 1.26 -3.43 1.15
CA SER A 105 2.01 -4.04 2.25
C SER A 105 3.53 -4.02 2.06
N VAL A 106 4.00 -4.07 0.81
CA VAL A 106 5.44 -4.17 0.50
C VAL A 106 6.06 -2.82 0.19
N VAL A 107 5.31 -1.92 -0.46
CA VAL A 107 5.80 -0.62 -0.94
C VAL A 107 5.08 0.50 -0.16
N PRO A 108 5.61 0.92 0.99
CA PRO A 108 4.97 1.93 1.81
C PRO A 108 4.85 3.25 1.04
N PHE A 109 3.74 3.96 1.26
CA PHE A 109 3.42 5.25 0.63
C PHE A 109 3.34 5.25 -0.92
N ALA A 110 3.30 4.08 -1.57
CA ALA A 110 2.90 4.00 -2.97
C ALA A 110 1.46 4.51 -3.11
N SER A 111 1.26 5.53 -3.95
CA SER A 111 -0.04 6.15 -4.17
C SER A 111 -0.39 6.16 -5.66
N ASP A 112 -1.66 5.91 -5.96
CA ASP A 112 -2.25 6.06 -7.30
C ASP A 112 -2.98 7.40 -7.48
N SER A 113 -2.88 8.31 -6.49
CA SER A 113 -3.56 9.61 -6.49
C SER A 113 -2.92 10.62 -7.45
N ALA A 114 -1.59 10.62 -7.56
CA ALA A 114 -0.86 11.44 -8.51
C ALA A 114 -0.45 10.55 -9.69
N ARG A 115 -1.20 10.63 -10.79
CA ARG A 115 -0.90 9.86 -12.01
C ARG A 115 -0.15 10.75 -12.99
N GLY A 116 0.98 10.26 -13.47
CA GLY A 116 1.74 10.89 -14.54
C GLY A 116 1.19 10.54 -15.92
N GLU A 117 2.05 10.68 -16.92
CA GLU A 117 1.74 10.34 -18.29
C GLU A 117 1.38 8.86 -18.45
N THR A 118 0.45 8.58 -19.36
CA THR A 118 0.08 7.21 -19.76
C THR A 118 0.45 6.98 -21.21
N ILE A 119 1.36 6.03 -21.45
CA ILE A 119 1.89 5.71 -22.78
C ILE A 119 1.67 4.25 -23.13
N ALA A 120 1.64 3.92 -24.43
CA ALA A 120 1.73 2.54 -24.88
C ALA A 120 3.20 2.11 -24.87
N ALA A 121 3.53 1.06 -24.11
CA ALA A 121 4.91 0.59 -23.97
C ALA A 121 4.99 -0.91 -23.72
N ARG A 122 6.17 -1.48 -23.96
CA ARG A 122 6.54 -2.86 -23.61
C ARG A 122 7.16 -2.87 -22.20
N VAL A 123 6.48 -3.49 -21.25
CA VAL A 123 6.93 -3.63 -19.86
C VAL A 123 7.69 -4.94 -19.70
N PRO A 124 8.94 -4.94 -19.18
CA PRO A 124 9.65 -6.18 -18.91
C PRO A 124 8.95 -7.00 -17.81
N LEU A 125 8.68 -8.27 -18.09
CA LEU A 125 7.96 -9.15 -17.15
C LEU A 125 8.73 -9.40 -15.85
N LYS A 126 10.06 -9.27 -15.88
CA LYS A 126 10.93 -9.36 -14.69
C LYS A 126 10.76 -8.21 -13.69
N PHE A 127 10.04 -7.14 -14.07
CA PHE A 127 9.75 -6.00 -13.20
C PHE A 127 8.24 -5.80 -12.98
N LEU A 128 7.41 -6.72 -13.47
CA LEU A 128 5.96 -6.61 -13.47
C LEU A 128 5.31 -7.62 -12.52
N LEU A 129 4.62 -7.10 -11.52
CA LEU A 129 3.78 -7.88 -10.62
C LEU A 129 2.42 -8.17 -11.25
N GLY A 130 2.05 -9.44 -11.21
CA GLY A 130 0.77 -9.96 -11.67
C GLY A 130 -0.04 -10.60 -10.54
N HIS A 131 -1.09 -11.32 -10.94
CA HIS A 131 -1.89 -12.13 -10.04
C HIS A 131 -2.09 -13.51 -10.66
N SER A 132 -1.11 -14.39 -10.41
CA SER A 132 -0.98 -15.70 -11.07
C SER A 132 -1.80 -16.80 -10.38
N GLN A 133 -2.57 -16.45 -9.34
CA GLN A 133 -3.36 -17.39 -8.55
C GLN A 133 -4.59 -17.94 -9.27
N ARG A 134 -5.14 -17.18 -10.23
CA ARG A 134 -6.46 -17.48 -10.84
C ARG A 134 -6.42 -18.54 -11.92
N TRP A 135 -5.43 -18.48 -12.81
CA TRP A 135 -5.27 -19.39 -13.94
C TRP A 135 -3.82 -19.31 -14.45
N GLY A 136 -3.42 -20.27 -15.27
CA GLY A 136 -2.07 -20.43 -15.78
C GLY A 136 -2.03 -21.34 -17.00
N LYS A 137 -0.81 -21.75 -17.40
CA LYS A 137 -0.56 -22.48 -18.65
C LYS A 137 -1.39 -23.76 -18.80
N HIS A 138 -1.58 -24.51 -17.71
CA HIS A 138 -2.30 -25.79 -17.74
C HIS A 138 -3.83 -25.66 -17.89
N ASP A 139 -4.38 -24.46 -17.70
CA ASP A 139 -5.82 -24.21 -17.83
C ASP A 139 -6.23 -23.80 -19.25
N VAL A 140 -5.25 -23.68 -20.17
CA VAL A 140 -5.45 -23.13 -21.51
C VAL A 140 -5.26 -24.24 -22.54
N ALA A 141 -6.28 -24.45 -23.39
CA ALA A 141 -6.24 -25.47 -24.44
C ALA A 141 -5.17 -25.18 -25.52
N GLU A 142 -5.01 -23.92 -25.91
CA GLU A 142 -4.01 -23.47 -26.89
C GLU A 142 -3.07 -22.38 -26.33
N PRO A 143 -2.08 -22.76 -25.48
CA PRO A 143 -1.24 -21.78 -24.80
C PRO A 143 -0.41 -20.91 -25.74
N LYS A 144 0.10 -21.48 -26.84
CA LYS A 144 0.93 -20.73 -27.82
C LYS A 144 0.12 -19.65 -28.53
N SER A 145 -1.09 -19.99 -29.03
CA SER A 145 -2.01 -19.05 -29.68
C SER A 145 -2.41 -17.91 -28.73
N LEU A 146 -2.77 -18.26 -27.48
CA LEU A 146 -3.16 -17.27 -26.49
C LEU A 146 -1.98 -16.37 -26.08
N ALA A 147 -0.76 -16.91 -25.98
CA ALA A 147 0.43 -16.11 -25.67
C ALA A 147 0.73 -15.08 -26.77
N ALA A 148 0.63 -15.48 -28.05
CA ALA A 148 0.77 -14.56 -29.17
C ALA A 148 -0.30 -13.46 -29.15
N TYR A 149 -1.56 -13.82 -28.87
CA TYR A 149 -2.66 -12.86 -28.75
C TYR A 149 -2.46 -11.88 -27.58
N LEU A 150 -2.16 -12.38 -26.38
CA LEU A 150 -2.01 -11.56 -25.17
C LEU A 150 -0.70 -10.77 -25.12
N GLY A 151 0.33 -11.19 -25.88
CA GLY A 151 1.59 -10.48 -26.05
C GLY A 151 1.59 -9.43 -27.16
N SER A 152 0.53 -9.35 -27.97
CA SER A 152 0.43 -8.42 -29.10
C SER A 152 0.43 -6.95 -28.66
N ASP A 153 1.02 -6.07 -29.49
CA ASP A 153 1.05 -4.62 -29.23
C ASP A 153 -0.36 -4.01 -29.13
N ASP A 154 -1.36 -4.64 -29.77
CA ASP A 154 -2.78 -4.27 -29.70
C ASP A 154 -3.33 -4.26 -28.26
N ARG A 155 -2.71 -5.01 -27.34
CA ARG A 155 -3.10 -5.02 -25.92
C ARG A 155 -2.79 -3.71 -25.20
N SER A 156 -2.08 -2.78 -25.84
CA SER A 156 -1.84 -1.42 -25.33
C SER A 156 -2.80 -0.36 -25.91
N VAL A 157 -3.67 -0.73 -26.86
CA VAL A 157 -4.55 0.21 -27.55
C VAL A 157 -5.81 0.45 -26.72
N PRO A 158 -6.17 1.72 -26.43
CA PRO A 158 -7.37 2.03 -25.67
C PRO A 158 -8.62 1.59 -26.42
N GLY A 159 -9.64 1.10 -25.68
CA GLY A 159 -10.88 0.58 -26.26
C GLY A 159 -10.82 -0.88 -26.74
N ASN A 160 -9.65 -1.51 -26.68
CA ASN A 160 -9.52 -2.95 -26.94
C ASN A 160 -10.14 -3.78 -25.79
N ALA A 161 -10.89 -4.83 -26.11
CA ALA A 161 -11.59 -5.68 -25.14
C ALA A 161 -10.64 -6.31 -24.11
N ASP A 162 -9.45 -6.74 -24.54
CA ASP A 162 -8.43 -7.32 -23.63
C ASP A 162 -7.25 -6.37 -23.39
N LEU A 163 -7.53 -5.07 -23.23
CA LEU A 163 -6.52 -4.08 -22.86
C LEU A 163 -5.74 -4.49 -21.59
N ALA A 164 -4.42 -4.32 -21.64
CA ALA A 164 -3.54 -4.42 -20.49
C ALA A 164 -3.19 -3.02 -19.99
N GLU A 165 -3.38 -2.79 -18.69
CA GLU A 165 -3.03 -1.55 -18.02
C GLU A 165 -2.06 -1.84 -16.89
N VAL A 166 -1.01 -1.04 -16.80
CA VAL A 166 0.09 -1.19 -15.87
C VAL A 166 0.35 0.13 -15.18
N MET A 167 0.56 0.05 -13.88
CA MET A 167 1.03 1.18 -13.07
C MET A 167 2.51 0.96 -12.80
N LEU A 168 3.34 1.94 -13.14
CA LEU A 168 4.80 1.88 -12.98
C LEU A 168 5.25 2.91 -11.95
N LEU A 169 5.81 2.47 -10.83
CA LEU A 169 6.52 3.37 -9.91
C LEU A 169 7.88 3.70 -10.51
N SER A 170 7.93 4.81 -11.25
CA SER A 170 9.08 5.16 -12.08
C SER A 170 10.41 5.21 -11.29
N PRO A 171 10.47 5.76 -10.06
CA PRO A 171 11.72 5.78 -9.29
C PRO A 171 12.21 4.41 -8.85
N LEU A 172 11.30 3.44 -8.67
CA LEU A 172 11.64 2.07 -8.27
C LEU A 172 11.87 1.14 -9.47
N GLY A 173 11.32 1.47 -10.64
CA GLY A 173 11.26 0.54 -11.77
C GLY A 173 10.34 -0.66 -11.51
N LEU A 174 9.49 -0.59 -10.48
CA LEU A 174 8.55 -1.64 -10.11
C LEU A 174 7.19 -1.34 -10.73
N ALA A 175 6.60 -2.32 -11.40
CA ALA A 175 5.30 -2.20 -12.02
C ALA A 175 4.31 -3.24 -11.48
N TRP A 176 3.02 -2.93 -11.54
CA TRP A 176 1.96 -3.93 -11.34
C TRP A 176 0.85 -3.78 -12.38
N ALA A 177 0.25 -4.91 -12.76
CA ALA A 177 -0.90 -4.92 -13.64
C ALA A 177 -2.14 -4.39 -12.90
N HIS A 178 -2.79 -3.38 -13.47
CA HIS A 178 -4.11 -2.91 -13.04
C HIS A 178 -5.21 -3.71 -13.76
N ALA A 179 -5.09 -3.83 -15.09
CA ALA A 179 -5.92 -4.68 -15.95
C ALA A 179 -5.08 -5.79 -16.58
N GLY A 180 -5.69 -6.96 -16.82
CA GLY A 180 -4.99 -8.11 -17.39
C GLY A 180 -4.09 -8.88 -16.40
N ARG A 181 -4.30 -8.75 -15.09
CA ARG A 181 -3.40 -9.28 -14.02
C ARG A 181 -2.97 -10.74 -14.15
N GLY A 182 -3.87 -11.62 -14.60
CA GLY A 182 -3.57 -13.05 -14.76
C GLY A 182 -2.64 -13.37 -15.93
N ARG A 183 -2.58 -12.52 -16.96
CA ARG A 183 -1.76 -12.79 -18.14
C ARG A 183 -0.26 -12.65 -17.88
N VAL A 184 0.12 -11.91 -16.84
CA VAL A 184 1.53 -11.65 -16.49
C VAL A 184 2.25 -12.97 -16.17
N GLY A 185 1.71 -13.77 -15.25
CA GLY A 185 2.26 -15.08 -14.91
C GLY A 185 2.19 -16.06 -16.07
N PHE A 186 1.08 -16.05 -16.81
CA PHE A 186 0.92 -16.88 -18.00
C PHE A 186 1.97 -16.59 -19.09
N LEU A 187 2.17 -15.33 -19.47
CA LEU A 187 3.16 -14.93 -20.47
C LEU A 187 4.59 -15.26 -20.02
N ARG A 188 4.89 -15.10 -18.73
CA ARG A 188 6.18 -15.52 -18.16
C ARG A 188 6.38 -17.03 -18.25
N ALA A 189 5.37 -17.83 -17.91
CA ALA A 189 5.40 -19.29 -18.04
C ALA A 189 5.47 -19.77 -19.51
N MET A 190 5.07 -18.91 -20.45
CA MET A 190 5.21 -19.12 -21.89
C MET A 190 6.56 -18.62 -22.44
N GLY A 191 7.45 -18.05 -21.63
CA GLY A 191 8.78 -17.60 -22.05
C GLY A 191 8.82 -16.20 -22.67
N ALA A 192 7.79 -15.37 -22.50
CA ALA A 192 7.84 -13.98 -22.95
C ALA A 192 8.71 -13.12 -22.02
N ASP A 193 9.45 -12.17 -22.59
CA ASP A 193 10.27 -11.22 -21.83
C ASP A 193 9.51 -9.94 -21.48
N THR A 194 8.51 -9.58 -22.28
CA THR A 194 7.81 -8.30 -22.20
C THR A 194 6.30 -8.45 -22.39
N LEU A 195 5.55 -7.47 -21.88
CA LEU A 195 4.11 -7.32 -22.08
C LEU A 195 3.84 -5.95 -22.70
N ALA A 196 3.09 -5.90 -23.79
CA ALA A 196 2.54 -4.65 -24.30
C ALA A 196 1.37 -4.19 -23.40
N ALA A 197 1.45 -2.96 -22.90
CA ALA A 197 0.42 -2.40 -22.03
C ALA A 197 0.35 -0.87 -22.13
N ARG A 198 -0.75 -0.32 -21.62
CA ARG A 198 -0.83 1.10 -21.27
C ARG A 198 -0.17 1.30 -19.92
N VAL A 199 0.94 2.01 -19.91
CA VAL A 199 1.77 2.23 -18.73
C VAL A 199 1.50 3.63 -18.21
N THR A 200 0.90 3.72 -17.03
CA THR A 200 0.76 4.96 -16.28
C THR A 200 1.92 5.10 -15.32
N ALA A 201 2.73 6.14 -15.51
CA ALA A 201 3.83 6.46 -14.61
C ALA A 201 3.28 7.00 -13.27
N LEU A 202 3.83 6.50 -12.17
CA LEU A 202 3.50 6.90 -10.81
C LEU A 202 4.75 7.45 -10.12
N PRO A 203 4.64 8.58 -9.39
CA PRO A 203 5.72 9.07 -8.57
C PRO A 203 5.90 8.18 -7.33
N TYR A 204 7.09 8.25 -6.75
CA TYR A 204 7.39 7.64 -5.46
C TYR A 204 8.24 8.61 -4.64
N PRO A 205 8.10 8.64 -3.29
CA PRO A 205 8.93 9.50 -2.45
C PRO A 205 10.42 9.24 -2.68
N ALA A 206 11.23 10.30 -2.53
CA ALA A 206 12.68 10.17 -2.58
C ALA A 206 13.16 9.31 -1.39
N ALA A 207 14.27 8.58 -1.57
CA ALA A 207 14.81 7.70 -0.53
C ALA A 207 15.10 8.47 0.78
N GLU A 208 15.59 9.71 0.69
CA GLU A 208 15.91 10.58 1.83
C GLU A 208 14.67 11.01 2.64
N GLN A 209 13.49 10.97 2.04
CA GLN A 209 12.22 11.29 2.73
C GLN A 209 11.72 10.12 3.57
N LEU A 210 12.23 8.91 3.32
CA LEU A 210 11.85 7.68 4.00
C LEU A 210 12.89 7.35 5.08
N ALA A 211 12.41 7.14 6.30
CA ALA A 211 13.21 6.65 7.41
C ALA A 211 12.61 5.34 7.94
N LEU A 212 13.47 4.38 8.28
CA LEU A 212 13.08 3.10 8.83
C LEU A 212 13.46 3.04 10.30
N TYR A 213 12.53 2.59 11.15
CA TYR A 213 12.77 2.45 12.58
C TYR A 213 12.35 1.08 13.10
N LEU A 214 13.10 0.60 14.08
CA LEU A 214 12.79 -0.56 14.91
C LEU A 214 12.12 -0.08 16.19
N ALA A 215 10.93 -0.58 16.46
CA ALA A 215 10.15 -0.25 17.63
C ALA A 215 9.68 -1.52 18.33
N ASP A 216 9.91 -1.62 19.63
CA ASP A 216 9.42 -2.74 20.44
C ASP A 216 8.06 -2.37 21.03
N CYS A 217 7.03 -3.12 20.64
CA CYS A 217 5.66 -2.97 21.14
C CYS A 217 5.17 -4.33 21.63
N ASP A 218 4.63 -4.38 22.85
CA ASP A 218 4.03 -5.60 23.41
C ASP A 218 4.96 -6.83 23.38
N GLY A 219 6.27 -6.61 23.53
CA GLY A 219 7.30 -7.67 23.49
C GLY A 219 7.67 -8.17 22.09
N MET A 220 7.14 -7.54 21.04
CA MET A 220 7.45 -7.84 19.64
C MET A 220 8.18 -6.67 18.99
N THR A 221 9.25 -6.98 18.24
CA THR A 221 9.95 -5.97 17.43
C THR A 221 9.20 -5.74 16.13
N HIS A 222 8.80 -4.50 15.88
CA HIS A 222 8.16 -4.04 14.66
C HIS A 222 9.08 -3.15 13.86
N VAL A 223 8.93 -3.19 12.53
CA VAL A 223 9.61 -2.24 11.63
C VAL A 223 8.59 -1.23 11.11
N TRP A 224 8.86 0.04 11.33
CA TRP A 224 8.02 1.15 10.90
C TRP A 224 8.75 2.01 9.88
N CYS A 225 8.01 2.49 8.88
CA CYS A 225 8.49 3.44 7.88
C CYS A 225 7.85 4.80 8.13
N VAL A 226 8.67 5.84 8.21
CA VAL A 226 8.23 7.22 8.39
C VAL A 226 8.57 8.02 7.15
N LEU A 227 7.58 8.73 6.61
CA LEU A 227 7.71 9.66 5.49
C LEU A 227 7.70 11.10 6.00
N ASP A 228 8.68 11.89 5.54
CA ASP A 228 8.86 13.32 5.82
C ASP A 228 8.87 13.65 7.32
N LYS A 229 9.39 12.73 8.14
CA LYS A 229 9.38 12.86 9.62
C LYS A 229 7.97 13.23 10.13
N ARG A 230 6.93 12.60 9.59
CA ARG A 230 5.55 12.92 9.97
C ARG A 230 4.61 11.75 9.84
N ARG A 231 4.52 11.15 8.65
CA ARG A 231 3.57 10.07 8.38
C ARG A 231 4.23 8.74 8.66
N LEU A 232 3.70 7.98 9.60
CA LEU A 232 4.16 6.65 9.94
C LEU A 232 3.26 5.59 9.33
N ARG A 233 3.90 4.51 8.85
CA ARG A 233 3.25 3.29 8.41
C ARG A 233 4.00 2.07 8.95
N ALA A 234 3.27 1.13 9.55
CA ALA A 234 3.85 -0.16 9.94
C ALA A 234 4.12 -1.04 8.72
N LEU A 235 5.26 -1.73 8.71
CA LEU A 235 5.61 -2.68 7.65
C LEU A 235 5.19 -4.09 8.06
N PRO A 236 4.12 -4.66 7.45
CA PRO A 236 3.61 -5.98 7.85
C PRO A 236 4.54 -7.12 7.40
N VAL A 237 5.31 -6.92 6.32
CA VAL A 237 6.21 -7.94 5.77
C VAL A 237 7.61 -7.37 5.51
N PRO A 238 8.38 -7.05 6.57
CA PRO A 238 9.70 -6.42 6.43
C PRO A 238 10.67 -7.25 5.59
N SER A 239 10.53 -8.57 5.56
CA SER A 239 11.35 -9.48 4.74
C SER A 239 11.24 -9.23 3.23
N LEU A 240 10.12 -8.67 2.76
CA LEU A 240 9.92 -8.28 1.36
C LEU A 240 10.22 -6.79 1.14
N THR A 241 9.86 -5.94 2.10
CA THR A 241 10.03 -4.48 1.98
C THR A 241 11.48 -4.02 2.14
N LEU A 242 12.21 -4.53 3.15
CA LEU A 242 13.55 -4.04 3.48
C LEU A 242 14.57 -4.22 2.35
N PRO A 243 14.64 -5.38 1.66
CA PRO A 243 15.57 -5.53 0.53
C PRO A 243 15.28 -4.53 -0.60
N LEU A 244 14.01 -4.27 -0.88
CA LEU A 244 13.59 -3.30 -1.91
C LEU A 244 13.99 -1.87 -1.51
N LEU A 245 13.64 -1.44 -0.30
CA LEU A 245 13.94 -0.07 0.16
C LEU A 245 15.44 0.16 0.34
N SER A 246 16.18 -0.83 0.83
CA SER A 246 17.64 -0.75 0.94
C SER A 246 18.29 -0.60 -0.44
N ALA A 247 17.85 -1.37 -1.44
CA ALA A 247 18.36 -1.25 -2.81
C ALA A 247 17.96 0.08 -3.48
N TYR A 248 16.82 0.66 -3.08
CA TYR A 248 16.40 2.00 -3.50
C TYR A 248 17.25 3.12 -2.88
N GLY A 249 17.97 2.83 -1.78
CA GLY A 249 18.85 3.79 -1.09
C GLY A 249 18.31 4.30 0.24
N VAL A 250 17.26 3.69 0.79
CA VAL A 250 16.78 3.99 2.14
C VAL A 250 17.76 3.41 3.17
N GLY A 251 18.08 4.19 4.20
CA GLY A 251 18.97 3.78 5.29
C GLY A 251 18.46 2.54 6.03
N ALA A 252 19.37 1.82 6.69
CA ALA A 252 19.00 0.67 7.51
C ALA A 252 18.06 1.08 8.65
N PRO A 253 17.22 0.16 9.18
CA PRO A 253 16.36 0.46 10.31
C PRO A 253 17.15 0.93 11.53
N GLU A 254 16.81 2.11 12.04
CA GLU A 254 17.41 2.71 13.24
C GLU A 254 16.56 2.45 14.49
N PRO A 255 17.11 2.55 15.70
CA PRO A 255 16.29 2.49 16.92
C PRO A 255 15.21 3.59 16.95
N TRP A 256 14.03 3.27 17.49
CA TRP A 256 12.95 4.26 17.65
C TRP A 256 13.43 5.48 18.45
N PRO A 257 13.36 6.71 17.90
CA PRO A 257 13.94 7.86 18.58
C PRO A 257 13.14 8.31 19.80
N SER A 258 13.82 8.78 20.84
CA SER A 258 13.21 9.19 22.11
C SER A 258 12.37 10.47 22.03
N ASN A 259 12.53 11.27 20.97
CA ASN A 259 11.75 12.48 20.74
C ASN A 259 10.38 12.19 20.08
N TRP A 260 10.13 10.96 19.65
CA TRP A 260 8.83 10.53 19.14
C TRP A 260 7.97 9.95 20.27
N PRO A 261 6.63 9.88 20.11
CA PRO A 261 5.77 9.27 21.11
C PRO A 261 6.15 7.80 21.35
N GLU A 262 5.79 7.29 22.52
CA GLU A 262 6.21 5.95 22.94
C GLU A 262 5.68 4.90 21.96
N PRO A 263 6.47 3.85 21.65
CA PRO A 263 6.03 2.79 20.75
C PRO A 263 4.67 2.18 21.11
N ALA A 264 4.37 2.03 22.40
CA ALA A 264 3.09 1.52 22.86
C ALA A 264 1.90 2.43 22.46
N GLU A 265 2.05 3.75 22.55
CA GLU A 265 1.01 4.72 22.16
C GLU A 265 0.79 4.71 20.64
N VAL A 266 1.88 4.63 19.87
CA VAL A 266 1.84 4.50 18.40
C VAL A 266 1.18 3.18 17.99
N GLY A 267 1.56 2.07 18.64
CA GLY A 267 0.98 0.74 18.42
C GLY A 267 -0.52 0.70 18.70
N ALA A 268 -0.96 1.31 19.79
CA ALA A 268 -2.38 1.43 20.13
C ALA A 268 -3.16 2.24 19.08
N GLU A 269 -2.60 3.35 18.59
CA GLU A 269 -3.23 4.16 17.54
C GLU A 269 -3.28 3.41 16.20
N LEU A 270 -2.22 2.69 15.82
CA LEU A 270 -2.21 1.82 14.64
C LEU A 270 -3.29 0.72 14.74
N ALA A 271 -3.40 0.06 15.89
CA ALA A 271 -4.42 -0.96 16.14
C ALA A 271 -5.84 -0.37 16.05
N ARG A 272 -6.05 0.84 16.61
CA ARG A 272 -7.33 1.56 16.53
C ARG A 272 -7.73 1.84 15.09
N LEU A 273 -6.79 2.29 14.26
CA LEU A 273 -7.04 2.64 12.86
C LEU A 273 -7.17 1.42 11.94
N ARG A 274 -6.62 0.27 12.32
CA ARG A 274 -6.71 -0.99 11.56
C ARG A 274 -8.14 -1.53 11.46
N SER A 275 -9.03 -1.14 12.38
CA SER A 275 -10.45 -1.52 12.38
C SER A 275 -11.17 -1.08 11.08
N GLY A 276 -11.12 -1.93 10.05
CA GLY A 276 -11.81 -1.77 8.77
C GLY A 276 -10.99 -1.17 7.62
N LYS A 277 -9.67 -0.94 7.75
CA LYS A 277 -8.83 -0.37 6.67
C LYS A 277 -7.62 -1.24 6.35
N SER A 278 -7.36 -1.43 5.05
CA SER A 278 -6.17 -2.16 4.54
C SER A 278 -4.90 -1.31 4.51
N VAL A 279 -5.03 0.01 4.57
CA VAL A 279 -3.89 0.94 4.65
C VAL A 279 -4.08 1.83 5.87
N VAL A 280 -3.14 1.71 6.80
CA VAL A 280 -3.13 2.46 8.05
C VAL A 280 -1.91 3.37 8.08
N GLU A 281 -2.17 4.67 8.15
CA GLU A 281 -1.15 5.71 8.31
C GLU A 281 -1.45 6.52 9.56
N VAL A 282 -0.42 6.83 10.34
CA VAL A 282 -0.49 7.66 11.54
C VAL A 282 0.27 8.95 11.28
N ASP A 283 -0.37 10.10 11.49
CA ASP A 283 0.31 11.40 11.50
C ASP A 283 0.90 11.60 12.91
N LEU A 284 2.21 11.44 13.04
CA LEU A 284 2.90 11.46 14.32
C LEU A 284 2.79 12.82 15.01
N VAL A 285 2.77 13.93 14.27
CA VAL A 285 2.61 15.28 14.83
C VAL A 285 1.24 15.40 15.49
N LYS A 286 0.19 14.98 14.78
CA LYS A 286 -1.18 14.97 15.34
C LYS A 286 -1.31 14.02 16.52
N LEU A 287 -0.58 12.91 16.51
CA LEU A 287 -0.56 11.97 17.62
C LEU A 287 0.08 12.60 18.86
N VAL A 288 1.22 13.28 18.73
CA VAL A 288 1.86 14.03 19.82
C VAL A 288 0.91 15.09 20.38
N ASP A 289 0.24 15.87 19.52
CA ASP A 289 -0.74 16.87 19.96
C ASP A 289 -1.95 16.25 20.66
N LYS A 290 -2.39 15.08 20.21
CA LYS A 290 -3.47 14.32 20.84
C LYS A 290 -3.05 13.82 22.23
N ILE A 291 -1.89 13.19 22.34
CA ILE A 291 -1.34 12.70 23.61
C ILE A 291 -1.14 13.86 24.60
N GLY A 292 -0.61 14.99 24.12
CA GLY A 292 -0.44 16.20 24.93
C GLY A 292 -1.76 16.73 25.48
N ARG A 293 -2.81 16.80 24.64
CA ARG A 293 -4.16 17.19 25.07
C ARG A 293 -4.78 16.20 26.05
N ASP A 294 -4.61 14.91 25.82
CA ASP A 294 -5.13 13.86 26.70
C ASP A 294 -4.46 13.97 28.08
N ARG A 295 -3.13 14.07 28.14
CA ARG A 295 -2.37 14.26 29.38
C ARG A 295 -2.74 15.57 30.09
N ALA A 296 -2.88 16.68 29.35
CA ALA A 296 -3.32 17.95 29.91
C ALA A 296 -4.76 17.88 30.45
N GLY A 297 -5.64 17.11 29.83
CA GLY A 297 -6.99 16.82 30.29
C GLY A 297 -7.03 15.93 31.53
N GLU A 298 -6.01 15.09 31.74
CA GLU A 298 -5.90 14.23 32.92
C GLU A 298 -5.33 14.94 34.15
N ALA A 299 -4.69 16.10 33.96
CA ALA A 299 -4.18 16.91 35.06
C ALA A 299 -5.34 17.35 35.99
N TRP A 300 -5.12 17.19 37.28
CA TRP A 300 -6.04 17.66 38.32
C TRP A 300 -5.91 19.17 38.48
N SER A 301 -7.03 19.88 38.42
CA SER A 301 -7.08 21.31 38.77
C SER A 301 -8.21 21.57 39.76
N GLY A 302 -7.98 22.52 40.68
CA GLY A 302 -9.02 23.03 41.55
C GLY A 302 -10.08 23.75 40.72
N ALA A 303 -11.34 23.40 40.93
CA ALA A 303 -12.49 23.93 40.20
C ALA A 303 -13.63 24.25 41.16
N SER A 304 -14.44 25.23 40.78
CA SER A 304 -15.70 25.53 41.47
C SER A 304 -16.80 24.58 40.99
N LEU A 305 -17.83 24.34 41.81
CA LEU A 305 -18.97 23.47 41.43
C LEU A 305 -19.69 23.97 40.17
N MET A 306 -19.59 25.25 39.87
CA MET A 306 -20.18 25.88 38.68
C MET A 306 -19.43 25.54 37.38
N GLN A 307 -18.19 25.06 37.46
CA GLN A 307 -17.34 24.76 36.29
C GLN A 307 -17.40 23.28 35.84
N LEU A 308 -18.21 22.46 36.52
CA LEU A 308 -18.39 21.04 36.22
C LEU A 308 -19.63 20.82 35.33
N HIS A 309 -19.45 20.65 34.03
CA HIS A 309 -20.55 20.40 33.06
C HIS A 309 -21.33 19.10 33.36
N THR A 310 -20.69 18.10 33.97
CA THR A 310 -21.33 16.82 34.30
C THR A 310 -22.21 16.89 35.55
N TRP A 311 -22.24 18.02 36.24
CA TRP A 311 -23.05 18.19 37.44
C TRP A 311 -24.27 19.06 37.13
N VAL A 312 -25.45 18.45 37.10
CA VAL A 312 -26.72 19.19 37.11
C VAL A 312 -27.11 19.39 38.57
N PRO A 313 -26.94 20.60 39.15
CA PRO A 313 -27.35 20.82 40.52
C PRO A 313 -28.86 20.63 40.59
N ARG A 314 -29.36 19.88 41.58
CA ARG A 314 -30.80 19.88 41.89
C ARG A 314 -31.12 21.21 42.57
N TRP A 315 -31.17 22.28 41.77
CA TRP A 315 -31.33 23.66 42.23
C TRP A 315 -32.48 23.83 43.21
N ARG A 316 -33.58 23.09 43.01
CA ARG A 316 -34.71 23.08 43.95
C ARG A 316 -34.30 22.63 45.35
N PHE A 317 -33.56 21.53 45.48
CA PHE A 317 -33.05 21.04 46.77
C PHE A 317 -32.02 21.98 47.38
N PHE A 318 -31.13 22.53 46.55
CA PHE A 318 -30.08 23.42 47.04
C PHE A 318 -30.67 24.74 47.55
N LEU A 319 -31.57 25.37 46.77
CA LEU A 319 -32.27 26.58 47.15
C LEU A 319 -33.16 26.34 48.37
N THR A 320 -33.90 25.22 48.45
CA THR A 320 -34.73 24.94 49.63
C THR A 320 -33.91 24.67 50.87
N SER A 321 -32.77 24.00 50.78
CA SER A 321 -31.95 23.65 51.95
C SER A 321 -31.03 24.78 52.41
N PHE A 322 -30.40 25.52 51.50
CA PHE A 322 -29.42 26.57 51.85
C PHE A 322 -30.00 27.97 51.93
N ILE A 323 -31.15 28.22 51.30
CA ILE A 323 -31.83 29.53 51.35
C ILE A 323 -33.17 29.40 52.07
N GLY A 324 -34.01 28.45 51.67
CA GLY A 324 -35.35 28.27 52.21
C GLY A 324 -35.37 27.89 53.69
N LEU A 325 -34.59 26.90 54.10
CA LEU A 325 -34.52 26.42 55.48
C LEU A 325 -33.99 27.49 56.45
N PRO A 326 -32.87 28.18 56.19
CA PRO A 326 -32.43 29.28 57.06
C PRO A 326 -33.38 30.48 57.03
N ALA A 327 -33.98 30.83 55.89
CA ALA A 327 -35.01 31.87 55.83
C ALA A 327 -36.25 31.51 56.67
N ALA A 328 -36.69 30.25 56.63
CA ALA A 328 -37.80 29.76 57.45
C ALA A 328 -37.44 29.73 58.94
N LEU A 329 -36.25 29.27 59.31
CA LEU A 329 -35.77 29.32 60.70
C LEU A 329 -35.67 30.76 61.21
N LEU A 330 -35.22 31.69 60.38
CA LEU A 330 -35.16 33.12 60.72
C LEU A 330 -36.57 33.72 60.87
N LEU A 331 -37.51 33.36 59.99
CA LEU A 331 -38.91 33.80 60.12
C LEU A 331 -39.52 33.28 61.42
N ILE A 332 -39.28 32.01 61.76
CA ILE A 332 -39.73 31.39 63.02
C ILE A 332 -39.09 32.09 64.22
N ALA A 333 -37.78 32.38 64.17
CA ALA A 333 -37.07 33.08 65.23
C ALA A 333 -37.55 34.54 65.40
N ALA A 334 -37.84 35.25 64.30
CA ALA A 334 -38.37 36.61 64.32
C ALA A 334 -39.79 36.66 64.89
N LEU A 335 -40.62 35.67 64.59
CA LEU A 335 -41.97 35.53 65.16
C LEU A 335 -41.94 35.11 66.64
N ALA A 336 -40.91 34.38 67.08
CA ALA A 336 -40.77 33.92 68.45
C ALA A 336 -40.18 34.98 69.42
N LEU A 337 -39.44 35.98 68.92
CA LEU A 337 -38.83 37.06 69.73
C LEU A 337 -39.13 38.46 69.15
N PRO A 338 -40.34 39.00 69.40
CA PRO A 338 -40.70 40.32 68.90
C PRO A 338 -39.98 41.42 69.71
N GLY A 339 -39.05 42.15 69.06
CA GLY A 339 -38.63 43.48 69.51
C GLY A 339 -37.14 43.78 69.73
N GLN A 340 -36.19 42.85 69.54
CA GLN A 340 -34.75 43.12 69.82
C GLN A 340 -33.72 42.57 68.81
N ILE A 341 -34.13 41.89 67.71
CA ILE A 341 -33.16 41.11 66.89
C ILE A 341 -33.31 41.30 65.38
N GLU A 342 -34.04 42.33 64.91
CA GLU A 342 -34.31 42.49 63.47
C GLU A 342 -33.03 42.72 62.65
N ALA A 343 -32.12 43.57 63.12
CA ALA A 343 -30.88 43.87 62.40
C ALA A 343 -29.88 42.69 62.42
N ALA A 344 -29.77 41.98 63.55
CA ALA A 344 -28.86 40.85 63.69
C ALA A 344 -29.34 39.62 62.91
N ALA A 345 -30.65 39.39 62.84
CA ALA A 345 -31.25 38.33 62.05
C ALA A 345 -31.05 38.57 60.54
N VAL A 346 -31.24 39.81 60.07
CA VAL A 346 -31.00 40.19 58.66
C VAL A 346 -29.51 40.09 58.30
N ALA A 347 -28.62 40.53 59.19
CA ALA A 347 -27.17 40.42 58.97
C ALA A 347 -26.71 38.96 58.92
N ALA A 348 -27.24 38.08 59.79
CA ALA A 348 -26.95 36.65 59.77
C ALA A 348 -27.47 35.98 58.49
N ALA A 349 -28.66 36.38 58.01
CA ALA A 349 -29.22 35.89 56.75
C ALA A 349 -28.36 36.25 55.53
N LEU A 350 -27.98 37.53 55.43
CA LEU A 350 -27.12 38.03 54.35
C LEU A 350 -25.71 37.44 54.43
N GLY A 351 -25.16 37.26 55.64
CA GLY A 351 -23.88 36.60 55.85
C GLY A 351 -23.90 35.13 55.45
N PHE A 352 -24.98 34.40 55.76
CA PHE A 352 -25.12 32.99 55.38
C PHE A 352 -25.34 32.82 53.87
N ALA A 353 -26.18 33.66 53.27
CA ALA A 353 -26.39 33.67 51.82
C ALA A 353 -25.09 34.06 51.08
N GLY A 354 -24.38 35.09 51.55
CA GLY A 354 -23.09 35.50 51.01
C GLY A 354 -22.02 34.41 51.16
N GLY A 355 -21.96 33.74 52.31
CA GLY A 355 -21.05 32.63 52.58
C GLY A 355 -21.35 31.39 51.72
N ALA A 356 -22.63 31.07 51.48
CA ALA A 356 -23.02 29.97 50.60
C ALA A 356 -22.67 30.25 49.13
N ILE A 357 -22.86 31.49 48.67
CA ILE A 357 -22.45 31.90 47.32
C ILE A 357 -20.92 31.88 47.20
N ALA A 358 -20.19 32.37 48.21
CA ALA A 358 -18.73 32.34 48.24
C ALA A 358 -18.18 30.90 48.25
N ALA A 359 -18.80 29.98 49.00
CA ALA A 359 -18.44 28.57 49.04
C ALA A 359 -18.69 27.85 47.70
N LEU A 360 -19.72 28.26 46.94
CA LEU A 360 -19.97 27.74 45.59
C LEU A 360 -19.00 28.30 44.54
N ALA A 361 -18.56 29.56 44.72
CA ALA A 361 -17.62 30.22 43.83
C ALA A 361 -16.16 29.82 44.09
N ALA A 362 -15.86 29.40 45.32
CA ALA A 362 -14.51 29.00 45.70
C ALA A 362 -14.15 27.60 45.16
N PRO A 363 -12.89 27.37 44.77
CA PRO A 363 -12.46 26.10 44.16
C PRO A 363 -12.16 25.04 45.23
N TRP A 364 -13.19 24.38 45.77
CA TRP A 364 -13.04 23.38 46.84
C TRP A 364 -12.96 21.94 46.31
N ILE A 365 -13.18 21.73 45.00
CA ILE A 365 -13.18 20.40 44.37
C ILE A 365 -11.99 20.28 43.42
N TYR A 366 -11.29 19.15 43.50
CA TYR A 366 -10.33 18.75 42.48
C TYR A 366 -11.03 17.87 41.46
N ALA A 367 -10.97 18.26 40.19
CA ALA A 367 -11.43 17.44 39.08
C ALA A 367 -10.37 17.40 37.98
N ARG A 368 -10.39 16.34 37.17
CA ARG A 368 -9.55 16.28 35.98
C ARG A 368 -10.04 17.33 34.97
N ARG A 369 -9.11 18.04 34.34
CA ARG A 369 -9.41 19.10 33.36
C ARG A 369 -10.35 18.68 32.23
N LYS A 370 -10.34 17.41 31.82
CA LYS A 370 -11.27 16.87 30.81
C LYS A 370 -12.75 16.92 31.23
N HIS A 371 -13.02 17.13 32.51
CA HIS A 371 -14.36 17.33 33.08
C HIS A 371 -14.63 18.79 33.46
N LEU A 372 -13.68 19.69 33.17
CA LEU A 372 -13.70 21.12 33.50
C LEU A 372 -13.71 21.95 32.20
N SER A 373 -14.86 21.95 31.53
CA SER A 373 -15.25 22.93 30.50
C SER A 373 -16.71 22.73 30.16
#